data_AF-A0A422Q3C0-F1
#
_entry.id   AF-A0A422Q3C0-F1
#
_cell.length_a   1.000
_cell.length_b   1.000
_cell.length_c   1.000
_cell.angle_alpha   90.00
_cell.angle_beta   90.00
_cell.angle_gamma   90.00
#
_symmetry.space_group_name_H-M   'P 1'
#
loop_
_entity.id
_entity.type
_entity.pdbx_description
1 polymer ?
#
loop_
_entity_poly.entity_id
_entity_poly.type
_entity_poly.pdbx_seq_one_letter_code
_entity_poly.pdbx_strand_id
1 'polypeptide(L)'
;MRQSLSLDMSCCALLLLLLSLAASVCTVEAKECTLKKGMRAWKYDGGSFLRDGQSVTWHEVDNKGVRLASFTEVTRQEGQVLLHDAKRDMDLLLRSDLCAVRHSAEDNFRQLYAGKFMKTVDCT
;
A
#
# COMPACT_ATOMS: atom_id res chain seq x y z
N MET A 1 -28.91 -7.10 68.74
CA MET A 1 -28.99 -7.91 67.51
C MET A 1 -29.46 -6.99 66.38
N ARG A 2 -28.60 -6.61 65.43
CA ARG A 2 -28.92 -6.00 64.12
C ARG A 2 -27.65 -5.38 63.53
N GLN A 3 -26.77 -6.19 62.95
CA GLN A 3 -25.71 -5.74 62.04
C GLN A 3 -25.35 -6.92 61.13
N SER A 4 -26.20 -7.21 60.14
CA SER A 4 -25.94 -8.29 59.16
C SER A 4 -26.39 -7.93 57.75
N LEU A 5 -26.60 -6.65 57.44
CA LEU A 5 -27.13 -6.20 56.14
C LEU A 5 -26.15 -5.38 55.30
N SER A 6 -24.95 -5.08 55.79
CA SER A 6 -23.99 -4.21 55.09
C SER A 6 -22.99 -4.94 54.19
N LEU A 7 -22.79 -6.25 54.36
CA LEU A 7 -21.82 -7.01 53.56
C LEU A 7 -22.35 -7.44 52.18
N ASP A 8 -23.66 -7.70 52.04
CA ASP A 8 -24.25 -8.15 50.77
C ASP A 8 -24.29 -7.04 49.71
N MET A 9 -24.48 -5.79 50.15
CA MET A 9 -24.65 -4.65 49.24
C MET A 9 -23.35 -4.21 48.55
N SER A 10 -22.21 -4.43 49.22
CA SER A 10 -20.87 -4.11 48.68
C SER A 10 -20.45 -5.09 47.58
N CYS A 11 -20.81 -6.38 47.73
CA CYS A 11 -20.45 -7.42 46.77
C CYS A 11 -21.22 -7.26 45.45
N CYS A 12 -22.52 -6.95 45.52
CA CYS A 12 -23.34 -6.67 44.33
C CYS A 12 -22.83 -5.45 43.55
N ALA A 13 -22.38 -4.40 44.23
CA ALA A 13 -21.84 -3.21 43.58
C ALA A 13 -20.52 -3.50 42.83
N LEU A 14 -19.64 -4.33 43.41
CA LEU A 14 -18.39 -4.74 42.78
C LEU A 14 -18.61 -5.62 41.54
N LEU A 15 -19.57 -6.55 41.61
CA LEU A 15 -19.96 -7.40 40.48
C LEU A 15 -20.55 -6.59 39.32
N LEU A 16 -21.40 -5.60 39.62
CA LEU A 16 -21.96 -4.69 38.62
C LEU A 16 -20.89 -3.80 37.97
N LEU A 17 -19.87 -3.37 38.73
CA LEU A 17 -18.75 -2.58 38.22
C LEU A 17 -17.84 -3.41 37.30
N LEU A 18 -17.61 -4.68 37.63
CA LEU A 18 -16.83 -5.61 36.79
C LEU A 18 -17.57 -5.95 35.49
N LEU A 19 -18.90 -6.11 35.53
CA LEU A 19 -19.74 -6.35 34.36
C LEU A 19 -19.78 -5.14 33.41
N SER A 20 -19.79 -3.91 33.94
CA SER A 20 -19.79 -2.70 33.11
C SER A 20 -18.43 -2.42 32.45
N LEU A 21 -17.31 -2.78 33.10
CA LEU A 21 -15.99 -2.74 32.47
C LEU A 21 -15.84 -3.80 31.36
N ALA A 22 -16.41 -4.99 31.54
CA ALA A 22 -16.36 -6.06 30.53
C ALA A 22 -17.20 -5.76 29.27
N ALA A 23 -18.22 -4.90 29.38
CA ALA A 23 -19.06 -4.48 28.27
C ALA A 23 -18.41 -3.41 27.37
N SER A 24 -17.27 -2.83 27.78
CA SER A 24 -16.48 -1.92 26.95
C SER A 24 -15.61 -2.71 25.97
N VAL A 25 -16.27 -3.49 25.11
CA VAL A 25 -15.60 -4.12 23.97
C VAL A 25 -15.60 -3.07 22.86
N CYS A 26 -14.46 -2.42 22.64
CA CYS A 26 -14.27 -1.57 21.47
C CYS A 26 -14.56 -2.40 20.22
N THR A 27 -15.65 -2.09 19.52
CA THR A 27 -15.95 -2.73 18.24
C THR A 27 -14.88 -2.31 17.25
N VAL A 28 -13.93 -3.21 16.98
CA VAL A 28 -12.96 -3.04 15.90
C VAL A 28 -13.70 -3.36 14.61
N GLU A 29 -14.08 -2.31 13.88
CA GLU A 29 -14.70 -2.45 12.57
C GLU A 29 -13.61 -2.88 11.57
N ALA A 30 -13.65 -4.14 11.12
CA ALA A 30 -12.71 -4.64 10.13
C ALA A 30 -13.05 -4.03 8.76
N LYS A 31 -12.18 -3.17 8.24
CA LYS A 31 -12.31 -2.66 6.87
C LYS A 31 -12.08 -3.80 5.88
N GLU A 32 -13.06 -4.03 5.00
CA GLU A 32 -12.94 -5.00 3.93
C GLU A 32 -11.98 -4.49 2.87
N CYS A 33 -10.94 -5.28 2.57
CA CYS A 33 -9.91 -4.92 1.62
C CYS A 33 -10.04 -5.76 0.34
N THR A 34 -10.07 -5.12 -0.83
CA THR A 34 -10.15 -5.81 -2.12
C THR A 34 -8.80 -5.80 -2.85
N LEU A 35 -8.44 -6.94 -3.44
CA LEU A 35 -7.23 -7.04 -4.27
C LEU A 35 -7.47 -6.32 -5.60
N LYS A 36 -6.72 -5.25 -5.86
CA LYS A 36 -6.73 -4.61 -7.18
C LYS A 36 -6.01 -5.50 -8.18
N LYS A 37 -6.70 -5.79 -9.28
CA LYS A 37 -6.10 -6.49 -10.41
C LYS A 37 -5.15 -5.56 -11.17
N GLY A 38 -4.09 -6.14 -11.72
CA GLY A 38 -3.18 -5.48 -12.67
C GLY A 38 -1.85 -5.00 -12.07
N MET A 39 -0.89 -4.73 -12.97
CA MET A 39 0.46 -4.29 -12.63
C MET A 39 0.45 -2.79 -12.31
N ARG A 40 0.10 -2.43 -11.07
CA ARG A 40 -0.11 -1.03 -10.63
C ARG A 40 0.95 -0.51 -9.66
N ALA A 41 1.78 -1.40 -9.15
CA ALA A 41 2.92 -1.05 -8.31
C ALA A 41 4.09 -1.95 -8.68
N TRP A 42 5.27 -1.37 -8.82
CA TRP A 42 6.53 -2.08 -9.06
C TRP A 42 7.55 -1.66 -8.02
N LYS A 43 8.16 -2.60 -7.29
CA LYS A 43 9.04 -2.30 -6.16
C LYS A 43 10.47 -2.76 -6.44
N TYR A 44 11.42 -1.93 -6.02
CA TYR A 44 12.85 -2.24 -5.90
C TYR A 44 13.33 -1.92 -4.49
N ASP A 45 14.62 -2.11 -4.22
CA ASP A 45 15.21 -1.95 -2.89
C ASP A 45 15.10 -0.52 -2.33
N GLY A 46 15.30 0.49 -3.19
CA GLY A 46 15.29 1.91 -2.81
C GLY A 46 13.93 2.62 -2.88
N GLY A 47 12.90 1.98 -3.45
CA GLY A 47 11.64 2.67 -3.73
C GLY A 47 10.64 1.84 -4.51
N SER A 48 9.70 2.54 -5.17
CA SER A 48 8.70 1.91 -6.02
C SER A 48 8.17 2.85 -7.10
N PHE A 49 7.66 2.27 -8.18
CA PHE A 49 6.84 2.95 -9.17
C PHE A 49 5.38 2.65 -8.88
N LEU A 50 4.56 3.68 -8.70
CA LEU A 50 3.15 3.57 -8.36
C LEU A 50 2.30 4.24 -9.44
N ARG A 51 1.30 3.51 -9.94
CA ARG A 51 0.32 4.04 -10.89
C ARG A 51 -0.77 4.81 -10.15
N ASP A 52 -1.02 6.04 -10.57
CA ASP A 52 -2.03 6.90 -9.96
C ASP A 52 -3.44 6.48 -10.41
N GLY A 53 -4.21 5.87 -9.51
CA GLY A 53 -5.60 5.52 -9.77
C GLY A 53 -5.78 4.80 -11.11
N GLN A 54 -6.81 5.21 -11.85
CA GLN A 54 -7.08 4.67 -13.20
C GLN A 54 -6.31 5.42 -14.30
N SER A 55 -5.52 6.45 -13.96
CA SER A 55 -4.77 7.24 -14.94
C SER A 55 -3.65 6.44 -15.61
N VAL A 56 -3.02 6.98 -16.65
CA VAL A 56 -1.78 6.43 -17.24
C VAL A 56 -0.53 6.97 -16.56
N THR A 57 -0.66 7.75 -15.49
CA THR A 57 0.46 8.38 -14.80
C THR A 57 1.06 7.43 -13.78
N TRP A 58 2.39 7.37 -13.77
CA TRP A 58 3.18 6.65 -12.78
C TRP A 58 4.09 7.61 -12.04
N HIS A 59 4.38 7.28 -10.79
CA HIS A 59 5.30 8.03 -9.95
C HIS A 59 6.35 7.11 -9.38
N GLU A 60 7.62 7.48 -9.53
CA GLU A 60 8.67 6.89 -8.70
C GLU A 60 8.64 7.57 -7.33
N VAL A 61 8.62 6.76 -6.29
CA VAL A 61 8.69 7.21 -4.90
C VAL A 61 9.82 6.48 -4.19
N ASP A 62 10.50 7.17 -3.29
CA ASP A 62 11.50 6.56 -2.42
C ASP A 62 10.84 5.71 -1.32
N ASN A 63 11.66 5.08 -0.48
CA ASN A 63 11.19 4.29 0.67
C ASN A 63 10.43 5.11 1.74
N LYS A 64 10.50 6.46 1.71
CA LYS A 64 9.74 7.36 2.58
C LYS A 64 8.42 7.83 1.93
N GLY A 65 8.15 7.39 0.70
CA GLY A 65 6.99 7.80 -0.08
C GLY A 65 7.15 9.17 -0.74
N VAL A 66 8.35 9.75 -0.73
CA VAL A 66 8.64 11.02 -1.39
C VAL A 66 8.70 10.78 -2.89
N ARG A 67 7.93 11.56 -3.66
CA ARG A 67 7.91 11.49 -5.12
C ARG A 67 9.23 12.00 -5.69
N LEU A 68 9.92 11.14 -6.42
CA LEU A 68 11.18 11.45 -7.11
C LEU A 68 10.96 11.85 -8.57
N ALA A 69 10.02 11.19 -9.25
CA ALA A 69 9.75 11.40 -10.66
C ALA A 69 8.31 11.04 -11.05
N SER A 70 7.90 11.49 -12.24
CA SER A 70 6.61 11.16 -12.85
C SER A 70 6.83 10.69 -14.29
N PHE A 71 6.02 9.72 -14.71
CA PHE A 71 6.11 9.10 -16.02
C PHE A 71 4.72 8.88 -16.60
N THR A 72 4.63 8.77 -17.92
CA THR A 72 3.42 8.40 -18.64
C THR A 72 3.55 6.97 -19.15
N GLU A 73 2.58 6.11 -18.86
CA GLU A 73 2.49 4.77 -19.42
C GLU A 73 2.19 4.86 -20.92
N VAL A 74 3.10 4.33 -21.73
CA VAL A 74 2.97 4.26 -23.19
C VAL A 74 2.30 2.96 -23.61
N THR A 75 2.73 1.85 -23.02
CA THR A 75 2.23 0.52 -23.38
C THR A 75 2.29 -0.44 -22.21
N ARG A 76 1.37 -1.42 -22.24
CA ARG A 76 1.27 -2.49 -21.25
C ARG A 76 0.86 -3.77 -21.95
N GLN A 77 1.77 -4.74 -21.96
CA GLN A 77 1.55 -6.04 -22.61
C GLN A 77 2.36 -7.09 -21.86
N GLU A 78 1.93 -8.35 -21.88
CA GLU A 78 2.75 -9.52 -21.50
C GLU A 78 3.55 -9.43 -20.18
N GLY A 79 2.97 -8.84 -19.12
CA GLY A 79 3.67 -8.75 -17.84
C GLY A 79 4.74 -7.64 -17.76
N GLN A 80 4.75 -6.74 -18.74
CA GLN A 80 5.62 -5.57 -18.78
C GLN A 80 4.85 -4.26 -18.99
N VAL A 81 5.46 -3.16 -18.56
CA VAL A 81 4.95 -1.79 -18.72
C VAL A 81 6.08 -0.90 -19.24
N LEU A 82 5.81 -0.17 -20.32
CA LEU A 82 6.69 0.86 -20.85
C LEU A 82 6.22 2.23 -20.36
N LEU A 83 7.11 2.94 -19.69
CA LEU A 83 6.90 4.30 -19.19
C LEU A 83 7.78 5.27 -19.95
N HIS A 84 7.31 6.49 -20.17
CA HIS A 84 8.07 7.56 -20.81
C HIS A 84 8.11 8.79 -19.92
N ASP A 85 9.28 9.42 -19.84
CA ASP A 85 9.46 10.75 -19.24
C ASP A 85 9.85 11.76 -20.32
N ALA A 86 8.87 12.57 -20.73
CA ALA A 86 9.06 13.59 -21.76
C ALA A 86 10.07 14.69 -21.36
N LYS A 87 10.30 14.93 -20.06
CA LYS A 87 11.25 15.97 -19.61
C LYS A 87 12.69 15.53 -19.77
N ARG A 88 12.95 14.25 -19.56
CA ARG A 88 14.30 13.64 -19.65
C ARG A 88 14.53 12.89 -20.96
N ASP A 89 13.49 12.81 -21.78
CA ASP A 89 13.48 12.08 -23.05
C ASP A 89 14.05 10.67 -22.89
N MET A 90 13.41 9.92 -21.99
CA MET A 90 13.83 8.57 -21.62
C MET A 90 12.64 7.65 -21.41
N ASP A 91 12.87 6.37 -21.71
CA ASP A 91 11.90 5.30 -21.48
C ASP A 91 12.36 4.39 -20.35
N LEU A 92 11.40 3.92 -19.54
CA LEU A 92 11.61 2.84 -18.58
C LEU A 92 10.77 1.62 -18.95
N LEU A 93 11.41 0.46 -18.98
CA LEU A 93 10.75 -0.83 -19.12
C LEU A 93 10.67 -1.51 -17.74
N LEU A 94 9.45 -1.68 -17.22
CA LEU A 94 9.18 -2.44 -16.01
C LEU A 94 8.75 -3.86 -16.38
N ARG A 95 9.49 -4.87 -15.95
CA ARG A 95 9.20 -6.30 -16.09
C ARG A 95 9.01 -6.97 -14.73
N SER A 96 8.64 -8.25 -14.70
CA SER A 96 8.48 -8.98 -13.43
C SER A 96 9.76 -9.12 -12.59
N ASP A 97 10.93 -8.94 -13.21
CA ASP A 97 12.26 -9.19 -12.63
C ASP A 97 13.17 -7.94 -12.60
N LEU A 98 12.94 -6.95 -13.46
CA LEU A 98 13.82 -5.80 -13.62
C LEU A 98 13.09 -4.52 -14.07
N CYS A 99 13.77 -3.40 -13.83
CA CYS A 99 13.52 -2.12 -14.47
C CYS A 99 14.74 -1.80 -15.32
N ALA A 100 14.52 -1.42 -16.58
CA ALA A 100 15.57 -0.97 -17.48
C ALA A 100 15.25 0.41 -18.04
N VAL A 101 16.27 1.17 -18.40
CA VAL A 101 16.19 2.51 -18.96
C VAL A 101 16.84 2.56 -20.34
N ARG A 102 16.31 3.39 -21.23
CA ARG A 102 17.03 3.88 -22.41
C ARG A 102 16.75 5.37 -22.60
N HIS A 103 17.68 6.07 -23.21
CA HIS A 103 17.42 7.39 -23.79
C HIS A 103 17.07 7.29 -25.27
N SER A 104 16.42 8.31 -25.84
CA SER A 104 15.97 8.31 -27.24
C SER A 104 17.09 8.15 -28.28
N ALA A 105 18.36 8.37 -27.91
CA ALA A 105 19.52 8.13 -28.76
C ALA A 105 20.09 6.69 -28.65
N GLU A 106 19.56 5.86 -27.76
CA GLU A 106 20.05 4.51 -27.49
C GLU A 106 19.09 3.45 -28.05
N ASP A 107 19.62 2.49 -28.79
CA ASP A 107 18.81 1.38 -29.33
C ASP A 107 18.44 0.34 -28.26
N ASN A 108 19.24 0.25 -27.20
CA ASN A 108 19.15 -0.84 -26.22
C ASN A 108 18.83 -0.32 -24.82
N PHE A 109 17.99 -1.08 -24.11
CA PHE A 109 17.72 -0.87 -22.70
C PHE A 109 18.89 -1.36 -21.84
N ARG A 110 19.23 -0.58 -20.82
CA ARG A 110 20.20 -0.93 -19.77
C ARG A 110 19.47 -1.16 -18.46
N GLN A 111 19.80 -2.23 -17.76
CA GLN A 111 19.18 -2.51 -16.47
C GLN A 111 19.52 -1.39 -15.47
N LEU A 112 18.48 -0.86 -14.83
CA LEU A 112 18.56 0.18 -13.81
C LEU A 112 18.36 -0.43 -12.41
N TYR A 113 17.30 -1.22 -12.23
CA TYR A 113 16.97 -1.83 -10.94
C TYR A 113 16.59 -3.30 -11.09
N ALA A 114 16.87 -4.10 -10.07
CA ALA A 114 16.22 -5.38 -9.85
C ALA A 114 14.96 -5.17 -8.99
N GLY A 115 13.87 -5.84 -9.32
CA GLY A 115 12.61 -5.64 -8.62
C GLY A 115 11.47 -6.47 -9.18
N LYS A 116 10.24 -6.14 -8.80
CA LYS A 116 9.06 -6.90 -9.21
C LYS A 116 7.76 -6.12 -9.07
N PHE A 117 6.75 -6.54 -9.81
CA PHE A 117 5.38 -6.08 -9.59
C PHE A 117 4.82 -6.59 -8.26
N MET A 118 4.12 -5.71 -7.58
CA MET A 118 3.45 -5.96 -6.30
C MET A 118 1.94 -6.07 -6.52
N LYS A 119 1.29 -6.96 -5.77
CA LYS A 119 -0.17 -6.96 -5.65
C LYS A 119 -0.59 -5.71 -4.86
N THR A 120 -1.57 -4.98 -5.36
CA THR A 120 -2.10 -3.79 -4.68
C THR A 120 -3.46 -4.10 -4.04
N VAL A 121 -3.73 -3.47 -2.92
CA VAL A 121 -4.95 -3.69 -2.12
C VAL A 121 -5.67 -2.35 -1.96
N ASP A 122 -6.99 -2.35 -2.09
CA ASP A 122 -7.86 -1.24 -1.72
C ASP A 122 -8.51 -1.53 -0.39
N CYS A 123 -8.34 -0.67 0.61
CA CYS A 123 -8.95 -0.80 1.93
C CYS A 123 -9.82 0.43 2.26
N THR A 124 -10.46 1.00 1.23
CA THR A 124 -11.25 2.22 1.32
C THR A 124 -12.51 1.99 2.15
#